data_AF-A0AAV5W4T3-F1
#
_entry.id   AF-A0AAV5W4T3-F1
#
_cell.length_a   1.000
_cell.length_b   1.000
_cell.length_c   1.000
_cell.angle_alpha   90.00
_cell.angle_beta   90.00
_cell.angle_gamma   90.00
#
_symmetry.space_group_name_H-M   'P 1'
#
loop_
_entity.id
_entity.type
_entity.pdbx_description
1 polymer ?
#
loop_
_entity_poly.entity_id
_entity_poly.type
_entity_poly.pdbx_seq_one_letter_code
_entity_poly.pdbx_strand_id
1 'polypeptide(L)'
;KIILLLVMHLHLLLAIAALATALHPPCGVSTFKPDLSVGIQTGNAITKGHEANPYSWPWQVIVCENDWFSNCHFKCTGTIIGEKWVLTAASCFNDDGLDFWNVRAGLQHENQKGFPEQLINVKSIYKHPS
;
A
#
# COMPACT_ATOMS: atom_id res chain seq x y z
N LYS A 1 25.16 41.46 10.23
CA LYS A 1 25.81 40.20 9.77
C LYS A 1 25.03 38.96 10.20
N ILE A 2 24.68 38.80 11.48
CA ILE A 2 23.88 37.66 11.98
C ILE A 2 22.50 37.57 11.31
N ILE A 3 21.78 38.68 11.16
CA ILE A 3 20.46 38.71 10.51
C ILE A 3 20.53 38.22 9.05
N LEU A 4 21.53 38.67 8.29
CA LEU A 4 21.75 38.20 6.91
C LEU A 4 22.05 36.70 6.84
N LEU A 5 22.83 36.18 7.79
CA LEU A 5 23.09 34.74 7.89
C LEU A 5 21.82 33.95 8.21
N LEU A 6 20.99 34.42 9.14
CA LEU A 6 19.73 33.76 9.50
C LEU A 6 18.74 33.74 8.31
N VAL A 7 18.63 34.85 7.59
CA VAL A 7 17.78 34.96 6.38
C VAL A 7 18.27 34.00 5.29
N MET A 8 19.58 33.91 5.07
CA MET A 8 20.16 33.01 4.08
C MET A 8 19.92 31.52 4.43
N HIS A 9 20.05 31.14 5.71
CA HIS A 9 19.71 29.79 6.17
C HIS A 9 18.22 29.49 6.03
N LEU A 10 17.34 30.44 6.33
CA LEU A 10 15.90 30.27 6.17
C LEU A 10 15.52 30.03 4.70
N HIS A 11 16.09 30.80 3.77
CA HIS A 11 15.87 30.59 2.33
C HIS A 11 16.41 29.25 1.84
N LEU A 12 17.58 28.84 2.35
CA LEU A 12 18.15 27.53 2.03
C LEU A 12 17.24 26.39 2.53
N LEU A 13 16.72 26.48 3.76
CA LEU A 13 15.78 25.49 4.32
C LEU A 13 14.47 25.44 3.52
N LEU A 14 13.92 26.60 3.14
CA LEU A 14 12.71 26.69 2.32
C LEU A 14 12.92 26.07 0.93
N ALA A 15 14.08 26.30 0.30
CA ALA A 15 14.42 25.71 -0.98
C ALA A 15 14.57 24.18 -0.92
N ILE A 16 15.21 23.67 0.15
CA ILE A 16 15.35 22.22 0.40
C ILE A 16 13.97 21.57 0.59
N ALA A 17 13.09 22.19 1.39
CA ALA A 17 11.74 21.68 1.63
C ALA A 17 10.90 21.63 0.33
N ALA A 18 10.95 22.69 -0.49
CA ALA A 18 10.24 22.73 -1.77
C ALA A 18 10.73 21.63 -2.73
N LEU A 19 12.05 21.42 -2.81
CA LEU A 19 12.63 20.37 -3.65
C LEU A 19 12.22 18.97 -3.17
N ALA A 20 12.18 18.74 -1.85
CA ALA A 20 11.72 17.48 -1.27
C ALA A 20 10.24 17.19 -1.61
N THR A 21 9.37 18.21 -1.57
CA THR A 21 7.96 18.04 -1.96
C THR A 21 7.77 17.76 -3.45
N ALA A 22 8.60 18.35 -4.31
CA ALA A 22 8.54 18.12 -5.76
C ALA A 22 9.03 16.72 -6.18
N LEU A 23 9.85 16.08 -5.34
CA LEU A 23 10.40 14.74 -5.57
C LEU A 23 9.47 13.60 -5.11
N HIS A 24 8.42 13.89 -4.36
CA HIS A 24 7.52 12.83 -3.87
C HIS A 24 6.57 12.40 -5.00
N PRO A 25 6.56 11.11 -5.40
CA PRO A 25 5.59 10.62 -6.38
C PRO A 25 4.16 10.88 -5.89
N PRO A 26 3.22 11.28 -6.77
CA PRO A 26 1.84 11.43 -6.38
C PRO A 26 1.26 10.08 -5.91
N CYS A 27 0.66 10.05 -4.72
CA CYS A 27 -0.04 8.87 -4.19
C CYS A 27 -1.51 8.87 -4.64
N GLY A 28 -2.14 7.68 -4.67
CA GLY A 28 -3.58 7.55 -4.99
C GLY A 28 -3.94 7.82 -6.46
N VAL A 29 -2.93 7.98 -7.33
CA VAL A 29 -3.12 8.09 -8.78
C VAL A 29 -2.81 6.75 -9.41
N SER A 30 -3.72 6.25 -10.26
CA SER A 30 -3.46 5.05 -11.03
C SER A 30 -2.94 5.39 -12.42
N THR A 31 -1.86 4.72 -12.83
CA THR A 31 -1.33 4.76 -14.21
C THR A 31 -2.32 4.14 -15.19
N PHE A 32 -3.02 3.07 -14.79
CA PHE A 32 -4.05 2.41 -15.58
C PHE A 32 -5.43 2.85 -15.09
N LYS A 33 -6.19 3.53 -15.94
CA LYS A 33 -7.47 4.10 -15.50
C LYS A 33 -8.45 2.99 -15.11
N PRO A 34 -9.07 3.05 -13.92
CA PRO A 34 -10.10 2.10 -13.54
C PRO A 34 -11.35 2.33 -14.40
N ASP A 35 -12.06 1.24 -14.72
CA ASP A 35 -13.38 1.34 -15.32
C ASP A 35 -14.42 1.61 -14.24
N LEU A 36 -14.86 2.87 -14.18
CA LEU A 36 -15.89 3.36 -13.25
C LEU A 36 -17.28 3.42 -13.90
N SER A 37 -17.43 2.97 -15.14
CA SER A 37 -18.70 3.02 -15.89
C SER A 37 -19.73 2.02 -15.36
N VAL A 38 -19.25 0.93 -14.76
CA VAL A 38 -20.06 0.00 -13.98
C VAL A 38 -20.27 0.64 -12.61
N GLY A 39 -21.40 1.32 -12.45
CA GLY A 39 -21.63 2.30 -11.38
C GLY A 39 -21.33 1.83 -9.95
N ILE A 40 -21.06 2.80 -9.07
CA ILE A 40 -20.98 2.62 -7.61
C ILE A 40 -22.27 1.94 -7.13
N GLN A 41 -22.17 0.65 -6.79
CA GLN A 41 -23.27 -0.08 -6.18
C GLN A 41 -23.27 0.24 -4.69
N THR A 42 -24.36 0.80 -4.17
CA THR A 42 -24.58 1.07 -2.75
C THR A 42 -24.94 -0.22 -2.01
N GLY A 43 -23.99 -1.16 -1.97
CA GLY A 43 -24.13 -2.44 -1.26
C GLY A 43 -22.84 -2.79 -0.52
N ASN A 44 -22.97 -3.52 0.59
CA ASN A 44 -21.86 -3.81 1.50
C ASN A 44 -20.91 -4.91 1.01
N ALA A 45 -21.06 -5.39 -0.23
CA ALA A 45 -20.29 -6.50 -0.77
C ALA A 45 -20.07 -6.40 -2.29
N ILE A 46 -18.94 -6.91 -2.77
CA ILE A 46 -18.62 -7.09 -4.20
C ILE A 46 -19.36 -8.34 -4.73
N THR A 47 -20.69 -8.39 -4.55
CA THR A 47 -21.53 -9.49 -5.06
C THR A 47 -22.02 -9.22 -6.48
N LYS A 48 -21.82 -8.00 -6.98
CA LYS A 48 -22.18 -7.53 -8.32
C LYS A 48 -21.07 -6.68 -8.96
N GLY A 49 -19.83 -6.84 -8.52
CA GLY A 49 -18.68 -6.17 -9.15
C GLY A 49 -18.30 -6.81 -10.48
N HIS A 50 -17.54 -6.08 -11.29
CA HIS A 50 -16.88 -6.57 -12.50
C HIS A 50 -15.38 -6.71 -12.27
N GLU A 51 -14.72 -7.45 -13.16
CA GLU A 51 -13.26 -7.54 -13.16
C GLU A 51 -12.64 -6.15 -13.35
N ALA A 52 -11.70 -5.78 -12.48
CA ALA A 52 -11.01 -4.52 -12.59
C ALA A 52 -10.05 -4.52 -13.79
N ASN A 53 -9.89 -3.36 -14.43
CA ASN A 53 -8.83 -3.18 -15.41
C ASN A 53 -7.48 -3.58 -14.79
N PRO A 54 -6.65 -4.38 -15.49
CA PRO A 54 -5.35 -4.82 -14.98
C PRO A 54 -4.55 -3.66 -14.40
N TYR A 55 -4.05 -3.83 -13.18
CA TYR A 55 -3.20 -2.87 -12.47
C TYR A 55 -3.83 -1.49 -12.21
N SER A 56 -5.15 -1.33 -12.38
CA SER A 56 -5.85 -0.05 -12.18
C SER A 56 -6.03 0.37 -10.72
N TRP A 57 -5.74 -0.54 -9.78
CA TRP A 57 -5.75 -0.32 -8.34
C TRP A 57 -4.39 -0.70 -7.74
N PRO A 58 -3.32 0.05 -8.04
CA PRO A 58 -1.94 -0.38 -7.76
C PRO A 58 -1.60 -0.46 -6.26
N TRP A 59 -2.42 0.15 -5.40
CA TRP A 59 -2.27 0.09 -3.95
C TRP A 59 -2.92 -1.14 -3.30
N GLN A 60 -3.69 -1.95 -4.05
CA GLN A 60 -4.32 -3.14 -3.51
C GLN A 60 -3.27 -4.23 -3.22
N VAL A 61 -3.36 -4.83 -2.04
CA VAL A 61 -2.49 -5.93 -1.64
C VAL A 61 -3.27 -7.07 -0.99
N ILE A 62 -2.68 -8.26 -1.04
CA ILE A 62 -3.09 -9.40 -0.22
C ILE A 62 -2.17 -9.46 1.00
N VAL A 63 -2.77 -9.57 2.18
CA VAL A 63 -2.09 -9.98 3.40
C VAL A 63 -2.25 -11.49 3.53
N CYS A 64 -1.14 -12.20 3.67
CA CYS A 64 -1.11 -13.64 3.74
C CYS A 64 -0.66 -14.16 5.09
N GLU A 65 -1.20 -15.33 5.42
CA GLU A 65 -0.72 -16.25 6.43
C GLU A 65 0.23 -17.26 5.77
N ASN A 66 1.42 -17.47 6.32
CA ASN A 66 2.44 -18.36 5.77
C ASN A 66 2.31 -19.76 6.34
N ASP A 67 2.34 -20.80 5.50
CA ASP A 67 2.51 -22.16 6.01
C ASP A 67 3.99 -22.49 6.33
N TRP A 68 4.22 -23.72 6.80
CA TRP A 68 5.57 -24.23 7.12
C TRP A 68 6.56 -24.15 5.95
N PHE A 69 6.06 -24.11 4.71
CA PHE A 69 6.87 -24.00 3.49
C PHE A 69 6.92 -22.55 2.97
N SER A 70 6.49 -21.58 3.78
CA SER A 70 6.41 -20.16 3.42
C SER A 70 5.50 -19.88 2.21
N ASN A 71 4.47 -20.71 1.98
CA ASN A 71 3.45 -20.40 0.99
C ASN A 71 2.49 -19.35 1.54
N CYS A 72 2.19 -18.36 0.69
CA CYS A 72 1.31 -17.24 1.00
C CYS A 72 -0.16 -17.66 0.84
N HIS A 73 -0.88 -17.88 1.94
CA HIS A 73 -2.32 -18.16 1.92
C HIS A 73 -3.11 -16.89 2.19
N PHE A 74 -4.14 -16.60 1.38
CA PHE A 74 -4.95 -15.40 1.53
C PHE A 74 -5.61 -15.32 2.92
N LYS A 75 -5.40 -14.19 3.61
CA LYS A 75 -6.05 -13.88 4.89
C LYS A 75 -6.98 -12.66 4.78
N CYS A 76 -6.43 -11.57 4.27
CA CYS A 76 -7.08 -10.26 4.23
C CYS A 76 -6.58 -9.46 3.03
N THR A 77 -7.24 -8.34 2.76
CA THR A 77 -6.75 -7.29 1.87
C THR A 77 -6.10 -6.16 2.66
N GLY A 78 -5.34 -5.32 1.96
CA GLY A 78 -4.76 -4.11 2.53
C GLY A 78 -4.54 -3.04 1.47
N THR A 79 -4.07 -1.88 1.90
CA THR A 79 -3.77 -0.73 1.03
C THR A 79 -2.38 -0.21 1.29
N ILE A 80 -1.58 -0.05 0.23
CA ILE A 80 -0.28 0.62 0.29
C ILE A 80 -0.50 2.10 0.59
N ILE A 81 0.05 2.58 1.70
CA ILE A 81 0.01 3.99 2.13
C ILE A 81 1.40 4.64 2.13
N GLY A 82 2.44 3.86 1.85
CA GLY A 82 3.82 4.30 1.68
C GLY A 82 4.68 3.14 1.20
N GLU A 83 5.91 3.41 0.78
CA GLU A 83 6.80 2.42 0.14
C GLU A 83 6.97 1.11 0.92
N LYS A 84 6.87 1.17 2.25
CA LYS A 84 7.01 0.03 3.17
C LYS A 84 5.88 -0.06 4.19
N TRP A 85 4.74 0.56 3.88
CA TRP A 85 3.60 0.68 4.79
C TRP A 85 2.31 0.24 4.12
N VAL A 86 1.65 -0.72 4.76
CA VAL A 86 0.32 -1.21 4.39
C VAL A 86 -0.64 -0.96 5.54
N LEU A 87 -1.81 -0.43 5.21
CA LEU A 87 -2.95 -0.31 6.12
C LEU A 87 -3.91 -1.48 5.91
N THR A 88 -4.36 -2.09 6.99
CA THR A 88 -5.40 -3.15 6.99
C THR A 88 -6.11 -3.18 8.36
N ALA A 89 -7.10 -4.04 8.52
CA ALA A 89 -7.82 -4.20 9.77
C ALA A 89 -6.98 -4.97 10.81
N ALA A 90 -6.99 -4.52 12.07
CA ALA A 90 -6.25 -5.17 13.15
C ALA A 90 -6.72 -6.62 13.40
N SER A 91 -7.99 -6.92 13.13
CA SER A 91 -8.60 -8.25 13.24
C SER A 91 -8.08 -9.27 12.22
N CYS A 92 -7.29 -8.85 11.22
CA CYS A 92 -6.64 -9.76 10.28
C CYS A 92 -5.50 -10.56 10.92
N PHE A 93 -4.94 -10.03 12.01
CA PHE A 93 -3.74 -10.59 12.65
C PHE A 93 -4.06 -11.18 14.01
N ASN A 94 -3.65 -12.43 14.18
CA ASN A 94 -3.63 -13.11 15.47
C ASN A 94 -2.35 -12.73 16.24
N ASP A 95 -2.03 -13.49 17.30
CA ASP A 95 -0.82 -13.31 18.11
C ASP A 95 0.35 -14.19 17.65
N ASP A 96 0.27 -14.68 16.41
CA ASP A 96 1.33 -15.45 15.76
C ASP A 96 2.58 -14.57 15.48
N GLY A 97 3.74 -15.21 15.38
CA GLY A 97 5.01 -14.53 15.11
C GLY A 97 5.05 -13.81 13.77
N LEU A 98 5.92 -12.79 13.64
CA LEU A 98 6.00 -11.95 12.44
C LEU A 98 6.39 -12.71 11.17
N ASP A 99 7.18 -13.79 11.29
CA ASP A 99 7.59 -14.65 10.17
C ASP A 99 6.40 -15.38 9.51
N PHE A 100 5.27 -15.41 10.20
CA PHE A 100 4.02 -16.00 9.73
C PHE A 100 3.27 -15.09 8.74
N TRP A 101 3.70 -13.84 8.55
CA TRP A 101 2.95 -12.85 7.78
C TRP A 101 3.73 -12.34 6.57
N ASN A 102 3.08 -12.35 5.41
CA ASN A 102 3.58 -11.78 4.17
C ASN A 102 2.56 -10.84 3.53
N VAL A 103 3.06 -9.94 2.67
CA VAL A 103 2.24 -9.10 1.81
C VAL A 103 2.57 -9.40 0.35
N ARG A 104 1.54 -9.64 -0.47
CA ARG A 104 1.64 -9.69 -1.94
C ARG A 104 1.11 -8.40 -2.54
N ALA A 105 1.93 -7.74 -3.35
CA ALA A 105 1.59 -6.51 -4.06
C ALA A 105 1.77 -6.69 -5.57
N GLY A 106 1.09 -5.88 -6.39
CA GLY A 106 1.26 -5.89 -7.85
C GLY A 106 0.63 -7.08 -8.58
N LEU A 107 -0.24 -7.84 -7.90
CA LEU A 107 -0.97 -8.96 -8.49
C LEU A 107 -2.24 -8.51 -9.24
N GLN A 108 -2.63 -9.31 -10.24
CA GLN A 108 -3.92 -9.17 -10.94
C GLN A 108 -4.89 -10.31 -10.58
N HIS A 109 -4.39 -11.54 -10.57
CA HIS A 109 -5.16 -12.73 -10.19
C HIS A 109 -4.51 -13.40 -9.00
N GLU A 110 -5.30 -13.75 -7.98
CA GLU A 110 -4.81 -14.36 -6.74
C GLU A 110 -4.00 -15.64 -6.99
N ASN A 111 -4.49 -16.48 -7.92
CA ASN A 111 -3.96 -17.81 -8.23
C ASN A 111 -2.83 -17.81 -9.27
N GLN A 112 -2.42 -16.64 -9.75
CA GLN A 112 -1.33 -16.54 -10.73
C GLN A 112 -0.18 -15.76 -10.11
N LYS A 113 1.04 -16.30 -10.28
CA LYS A 113 2.27 -15.59 -9.97
C LYS A 113 2.81 -15.00 -11.27
N GLY A 114 3.24 -13.75 -11.24
CA GLY A 114 3.76 -13.10 -12.44
C GLY A 114 4.39 -11.75 -12.14
N PHE A 115 5.01 -11.14 -13.15
CA PHE A 115 5.47 -9.75 -13.05
C PHE A 115 4.27 -8.80 -13.19
N PRO A 116 4.12 -7.75 -12.37
CA PRO A 116 5.08 -7.15 -11.43
C PRO A 116 4.87 -7.55 -9.95
N GLU A 117 4.38 -8.76 -9.67
CA GLU A 117 4.06 -9.18 -8.30
C GLU A 117 5.31 -9.20 -7.40
N GLN A 118 5.14 -8.70 -6.17
CA GLN A 118 6.15 -8.74 -5.12
C GLN A 118 5.59 -9.43 -3.87
N LEU A 119 6.37 -10.34 -3.30
CA LEU A 119 6.10 -10.98 -2.02
C LEU A 119 7.09 -10.43 -0.99
N ILE A 120 6.57 -9.78 0.05
CA ILE A 120 7.35 -9.03 1.04
C ILE A 120 7.03 -9.55 2.44
N ASN A 121 8.07 -9.88 3.23
CA ASN A 121 7.89 -10.25 4.62
C ASN A 121 7.48 -9.06 5.49
N VAL A 122 6.54 -9.29 6.41
CA VAL A 122 6.11 -8.28 7.36
C VAL A 122 7.17 -8.10 8.45
N LYS A 123 7.69 -6.88 8.60
CA LYS A 123 8.68 -6.55 9.63
C LYS A 123 8.07 -6.28 11.00
N SER A 124 6.90 -5.63 11.02
CA SER A 124 6.21 -5.21 12.23
C SER A 124 4.72 -5.03 11.96
N ILE A 125 3.88 -5.28 12.97
CA ILE A 125 2.44 -5.01 12.94
C ILE A 125 2.11 -4.03 14.06
N TYR A 126 1.48 -2.90 13.72
CA TYR A 126 1.07 -1.87 14.67
C TYR A 126 -0.45 -1.86 14.79
N LYS A 127 -0.98 -2.57 15.79
CA LYS A 127 -2.42 -2.56 16.11
C LYS A 127 -2.76 -1.21 16.79
N HIS A 128 -3.89 -0.62 16.43
CA HIS A 128 -4.37 0.60 17.09
C HIS A 128 -4.63 0.32 18.59
N PRO A 129 -4.26 1.23 19.52
CA PRO A 129 -4.58 1.10 20.93
C PRO A 129 -6.08 1.34 21.12
N SER A 130 -6.86 0.28 21.23
CA SER A 130 -8.30 0.33 21.53
C SER A 130 -8.53 0.67 23.00
#